data_AF-A0A7H8S7E0-F1
#
_entry.id   AF-A0A7H8S7E0-F1
#
_cell.length_a   1.000
_cell.length_b   1.000
_cell.length_c   1.000
_cell.angle_alpha   90.00
_cell.angle_beta   90.00
_cell.angle_gamma   90.00
#
_symmetry.space_group_name_H-M   'P 1'
#
loop_
_entity.id
_entity.type
_entity.pdbx_description
1 polymer ?
#
loop_
_entity_poly.entity_id
_entity_poly.type
_entity_poly.pdbx_seq_one_letter_code
_entity_poly.pdbx_strand_id
1 'polypeptide(L)'
;MSNLPDKLNEVIGEDIYKREDKIAVTNSLARLNVAVSDTFEEFYQLYEGPFWEEHIPFELLDIVEDVNNIESSTQISRNEHGFPNKFLVLSSMSANAVLVLDTKTDKVYTVNFEGEDELLLKEELEETWRTFFDFLRDYFNC
;
A
#
# COMPACT_ATOMS: atom_id res chain seq x y z
N MET A 1 -21.70 -5.33 2.07
CA MET A 1 -20.83 -5.53 3.24
C MET A 1 -19.53 -4.85 2.87
N SER A 2 -18.90 -4.12 3.80
CA SER A 2 -17.59 -3.51 3.53
C SER A 2 -16.52 -4.61 3.45
N ASN A 3 -15.52 -4.43 2.59
CA ASN A 3 -14.35 -5.30 2.53
C ASN A 3 -13.23 -4.85 3.48
N LEU A 4 -13.49 -3.82 4.31
CA LEU A 4 -12.54 -3.24 5.26
C LEU A 4 -12.73 -3.80 6.68
N PRO A 5 -11.71 -3.73 7.55
CA PRO A 5 -11.84 -4.13 8.95
C PRO A 5 -12.93 -3.33 9.68
N ASP A 6 -13.75 -4.01 10.50
CA ASP A 6 -14.97 -3.44 11.11
C ASP A 6 -14.71 -2.15 11.91
N LYS A 7 -13.56 -2.04 12.58
CA LYS A 7 -13.21 -0.90 13.43
C LYS A 7 -12.35 0.15 12.73
N LEU A 8 -11.99 -0.04 11.47
CA LEU A 8 -11.14 0.91 10.76
C LEU A 8 -11.75 2.33 10.74
N ASN A 9 -13.06 2.42 10.54
CA ASN A 9 -13.78 3.69 10.56
C ASN A 9 -13.84 4.33 11.97
N GLU A 10 -13.59 3.58 13.04
CA GLU A 10 -13.45 4.16 14.39
C GLU A 10 -12.07 4.82 14.56
N VAL A 11 -11.05 4.35 13.83
CA VAL A 11 -9.67 4.86 13.89
C VAL A 11 -9.46 6.05 12.96
N ILE A 12 -9.91 5.95 11.70
CA ILE A 12 -9.67 6.96 10.65
C ILE A 12 -10.95 7.51 10.01
N GLY A 13 -12.09 7.44 10.70
CA GLY A 13 -13.38 7.91 10.18
C GLY A 13 -13.62 9.42 10.25
N GLU A 14 -12.65 10.19 10.75
CA GLU A 14 -12.72 11.65 10.79
C GLU A 14 -12.79 12.23 9.37
N ASP A 15 -13.50 13.36 9.21
CA ASP A 15 -13.72 13.96 7.88
C ASP A 15 -12.42 14.36 7.18
N ILE A 16 -11.36 14.65 7.94
CA ILE A 16 -10.03 15.00 7.41
C ILE A 16 -9.38 13.87 6.61
N TYR A 17 -9.79 12.62 6.84
CA TYR A 17 -9.25 11.45 6.16
C TYR A 17 -10.21 10.92 5.09
N LYS A 18 -11.35 11.55 4.84
CA LYS A 18 -12.31 11.07 3.84
C LYS A 18 -11.93 11.57 2.47
N ARG A 19 -11.80 10.64 1.53
CA ARG A 19 -11.54 10.99 0.13
C ARG A 19 -12.76 11.57 -0.55
N GLU A 20 -12.59 12.76 -1.13
CA GLU A 20 -13.61 13.38 -1.99
C GLU A 20 -13.55 12.85 -3.43
N ASP A 21 -12.35 12.84 -4.05
CA ASP A 21 -12.17 12.41 -5.45
C ASP A 21 -11.79 10.93 -5.56
N LYS A 22 -12.81 10.06 -5.56
CA LYS A 22 -12.64 8.61 -5.75
C LYS A 22 -12.14 8.23 -7.15
N ILE A 23 -12.42 9.06 -8.16
CA ILE A 23 -12.06 8.78 -9.55
C ILE A 23 -10.53 8.88 -9.72
N ALA A 24 -9.88 9.75 -8.94
CA ALA A 24 -8.43 9.88 -8.94
C ALA A 24 -7.72 8.56 -8.60
N VAL A 25 -8.26 7.76 -7.68
CA VAL A 25 -7.74 6.43 -7.30
C VAL A 25 -7.78 5.47 -8.49
N THR A 26 -8.93 5.35 -9.16
CA THR A 26 -9.08 4.50 -10.35
C THR A 26 -8.14 4.94 -11.47
N ASN A 27 -7.98 6.25 -11.67
CA ASN A 27 -7.06 6.79 -12.66
C ASN A 27 -5.59 6.48 -12.32
N SER A 28 -5.19 6.55 -11.05
CA SER A 28 -3.84 6.20 -10.62
C SER A 28 -3.56 4.70 -10.82
N LEU A 29 -4.48 3.83 -10.42
CA LEU A 29 -4.39 2.38 -10.67
C LEU A 29 -4.29 2.05 -12.17
N ALA A 30 -5.04 2.77 -13.01
CA ALA A 30 -4.96 2.62 -14.46
C ALA A 30 -3.60 3.06 -15.02
N ARG A 31 -3.02 4.18 -14.54
CA ARG A 31 -1.67 4.62 -14.94
C ARG A 31 -0.59 3.63 -14.49
N LEU A 32 -0.75 3.05 -13.31
CA LEU A 32 0.12 2.01 -12.79
C LEU A 32 -0.07 0.65 -13.49
N ASN A 33 -1.12 0.50 -14.32
CA ASN A 33 -1.44 -0.70 -15.08
C ASN A 33 -1.56 -1.95 -14.17
N VAL A 34 -2.29 -1.80 -13.07
CA VAL A 34 -2.55 -2.85 -12.08
C VAL A 34 -4.04 -3.08 -11.89
N ALA A 35 -4.38 -4.30 -11.47
CA ALA A 35 -5.68 -4.63 -10.89
C ALA A 35 -5.41 -5.05 -9.45
N VAL A 36 -6.19 -4.53 -8.51
CA VAL A 36 -6.00 -4.70 -7.07
C VAL A 36 -7.20 -5.44 -6.47
N SER A 37 -7.12 -5.81 -5.19
CA SER A 37 -8.26 -6.39 -4.47
C SER A 37 -9.35 -5.35 -4.18
N ASP A 38 -10.58 -5.82 -3.99
CA ASP A 38 -11.71 -4.98 -3.59
C ASP A 38 -11.42 -4.26 -2.25
N THR A 39 -10.71 -4.90 -1.31
CA THR A 39 -10.28 -4.27 -0.05
C THR A 39 -9.34 -3.08 -0.30
N PHE A 40 -8.34 -3.24 -1.17
CA PHE A 40 -7.41 -2.16 -1.50
C PHE A 40 -8.13 -1.00 -2.19
N GLU A 41 -8.95 -1.31 -3.18
CA GLU A 41 -9.71 -0.29 -3.92
C GLU A 41 -10.67 0.44 -2.99
N GLU A 42 -11.43 -0.27 -2.14
CA GLU A 42 -12.36 0.33 -1.19
C GLU A 42 -11.64 1.22 -0.16
N PHE A 43 -10.48 0.79 0.36
CA PHE A 43 -9.71 1.57 1.32
C PHE A 43 -9.31 2.92 0.74
N TYR A 44 -8.62 2.92 -0.41
CA TYR A 44 -8.16 4.17 -1.01
C TYR A 44 -9.31 4.98 -1.63
N GLN A 45 -10.44 4.39 -2.02
CA GLN A 45 -11.62 5.16 -2.46
C GLN A 45 -12.38 5.83 -1.30
N LEU A 46 -12.21 5.37 -0.06
CA LEU A 46 -12.87 5.95 1.10
C LEU A 46 -11.95 6.89 1.87
N TYR A 47 -10.66 6.57 1.94
CA TYR A 47 -9.70 7.27 2.78
C TYR A 47 -8.58 7.93 1.98
N GLU A 48 -8.15 9.08 2.48
CA GLU A 48 -7.07 9.92 1.97
C GLU A 48 -5.98 10.00 3.03
N GLY A 49 -4.78 9.56 2.68
CA GLY A 49 -3.59 9.57 3.52
C GLY A 49 -2.71 10.81 3.31
N PRO A 50 -1.43 10.75 3.68
CA PRO A 50 -0.73 9.60 4.27
C PRO A 50 -1.17 9.31 5.71
N PHE A 51 -0.87 8.10 6.20
CA PHE A 51 -1.15 7.67 7.57
C PHE A 51 0.14 7.32 8.29
N TRP A 52 0.24 7.65 9.58
CA TRP A 52 1.36 7.27 10.44
C TRP A 52 0.84 6.62 11.72
N GLU A 53 1.32 5.41 12.01
CA GLU A 53 0.93 4.63 13.18
C GLU A 53 2.17 4.29 14.03
N GLU A 54 2.04 4.25 15.35
CA GLU A 54 3.21 4.12 16.24
C GLU A 54 3.83 2.71 16.23
N HIS A 55 3.04 1.67 15.96
CA HIS A 55 3.44 0.27 16.11
C HIS A 55 3.93 -0.39 14.82
N ILE A 56 3.71 0.22 13.65
CA ILE A 56 4.31 -0.19 12.38
C ILE A 56 5.17 0.98 11.86
N PRO A 57 6.50 0.84 11.75
CA PRO A 57 7.42 1.97 11.53
C PRO A 57 7.51 2.42 10.06
N PHE A 58 6.36 2.50 9.39
CA PHE A 58 6.21 2.92 8.00
C PHE A 58 5.10 3.95 7.90
N GLU A 59 5.34 5.03 7.17
CA GLU A 59 4.27 5.92 6.72
C GLU A 59 3.53 5.23 5.58
N LEU A 60 2.25 4.93 5.76
CA LEU A 60 1.40 4.41 4.70
C LEU A 60 1.02 5.56 3.77
N LEU A 61 1.51 5.50 2.53
CA LEU A 61 1.32 6.54 1.53
C LEU A 61 -0.12 6.57 1.02
N ASP A 62 -0.53 7.75 0.59
CA ASP A 62 -1.68 7.90 -0.29
C ASP A 62 -1.36 7.41 -1.71
N ILE A 63 -2.38 7.08 -2.50
CA ILE A 63 -2.20 6.68 -3.91
C ILE A 63 -2.24 7.85 -4.90
N VAL A 64 -2.85 8.97 -4.52
CA VAL A 64 -3.04 10.16 -5.38
C VAL A 64 -2.36 11.38 -4.80
N GLU A 65 -2.56 11.62 -3.51
CA GLU A 65 -2.14 12.83 -2.83
C GLU A 65 -0.65 12.84 -2.53
N ASP A 66 -0.11 14.05 -2.41
CA ASP A 66 1.33 14.33 -2.27
C ASP A 66 2.16 13.94 -3.51
N VAL A 67 3.37 14.47 -3.59
CA VAL A 67 4.38 14.15 -4.61
C VAL A 67 5.00 12.78 -4.32
N ASN A 68 5.18 12.44 -3.04
CA ASN A 68 5.66 11.15 -2.60
C ASN A 68 4.45 10.28 -2.25
N ASN A 69 4.02 9.46 -3.20
CA ASN A 69 2.80 8.67 -3.12
C ASN A 69 3.02 7.29 -3.74
N ILE A 70 2.06 6.38 -3.60
CA ILE A 70 2.20 5.01 -4.12
C ILE A 70 2.54 5.02 -5.61
N GLU A 71 1.96 5.93 -6.40
CA GLU A 71 2.23 5.99 -7.84
C GLU A 71 3.69 6.34 -8.13
N SER A 72 4.20 7.42 -7.53
CA SER A 72 5.57 7.88 -7.77
C SER A 72 6.60 6.91 -7.20
N SER A 73 6.41 6.41 -5.97
CA SER A 73 7.30 5.43 -5.33
C SER A 73 7.32 4.10 -6.08
N THR A 74 6.16 3.65 -6.59
CA THR A 74 6.09 2.44 -7.43
C THR A 74 6.82 2.66 -8.76
N GLN A 75 6.64 3.81 -9.41
CA GLN A 75 7.29 4.10 -10.68
C GLN A 75 8.82 4.16 -10.52
N ILE A 76 9.32 4.74 -9.43
CA ILE A 76 10.74 4.73 -9.06
C ILE A 76 11.23 3.29 -8.92
N SER A 77 10.54 2.46 -8.15
CA SER A 77 10.95 1.07 -7.90
C SER A 77 10.95 0.22 -9.18
N ARG A 78 10.02 0.47 -10.11
CA ARG A 78 10.02 -0.17 -11.43
C ARG A 78 11.22 0.27 -12.27
N ASN A 79 11.51 1.56 -12.30
CA ASN A 79 12.56 2.14 -13.14
C ASN A 79 13.97 1.84 -12.63
N GLU A 80 14.17 1.89 -11.31
CA GLU A 80 15.49 1.82 -10.67
C GLU A 80 15.82 0.42 -10.14
N HIS A 81 14.80 -0.33 -9.69
CA HIS A 81 14.98 -1.65 -9.06
C HIS A 81 14.35 -2.79 -9.87
N GLY A 82 13.75 -2.51 -11.02
CA GLY A 82 13.22 -3.53 -11.92
C GLY A 82 11.99 -4.25 -11.38
N PHE A 83 11.25 -3.64 -10.44
CA PHE A 83 10.03 -4.24 -9.90
C PHE A 83 9.03 -4.55 -11.02
N PRO A 84 8.45 -5.76 -11.07
CA PRO A 84 7.41 -6.07 -12.04
C PRO A 84 6.13 -5.28 -11.77
N ASN A 85 5.30 -5.11 -12.80
CA ASN A 85 4.05 -4.35 -12.71
C ASN A 85 3.12 -4.81 -11.57
N LYS A 86 3.19 -6.08 -11.15
CA LYS A 86 2.35 -6.62 -10.08
C LYS A 86 2.62 -5.99 -8.71
N PHE A 87 3.78 -5.36 -8.49
CA PHE A 87 4.11 -4.76 -7.20
C PHE A 87 3.72 -3.29 -7.13
N LEU A 88 3.17 -2.90 -5.98
CA LEU A 88 2.96 -1.51 -5.57
C LEU A 88 3.76 -1.23 -4.30
N VAL A 89 4.42 -0.08 -4.23
CA VAL A 89 5.12 0.39 -3.02
C VAL A 89 4.16 1.22 -2.19
N LEU A 90 3.83 0.74 -0.99
CA LEU A 90 2.80 1.30 -0.12
C LEU A 90 3.32 2.35 0.86
N SER A 91 4.63 2.42 1.10
CA SER A 91 5.19 3.28 2.15
C SER A 91 6.33 4.17 1.67
N SER A 92 6.55 5.25 2.41
CA SER A 92 7.85 5.93 2.39
C SER A 92 8.96 4.97 2.80
N MET A 93 10.18 5.23 2.31
CA MET A 93 11.38 4.50 2.71
C MET A 93 11.67 4.79 4.19
N SER A 94 11.75 3.74 5.00
CA SER A 94 12.08 3.80 6.42
C SER A 94 13.17 2.77 6.73
N ALA A 95 14.32 3.22 7.26
CA ALA A 95 15.46 2.34 7.57
C ALA A 95 15.86 1.40 6.41
N ASN A 96 15.95 1.93 5.18
CA ASN A 96 16.23 1.17 3.95
C ASN A 96 15.19 0.08 3.62
N ALA A 97 13.98 0.16 4.18
CA ALA A 97 12.89 -0.75 3.88
C ALA A 97 11.63 -0.02 3.43
N VAL A 98 10.79 -0.73 2.69
CA VAL A 98 9.47 -0.29 2.23
C VAL A 98 8.43 -1.41 2.41
N LEU A 99 7.16 -1.01 2.45
CA LEU A 99 6.03 -1.93 2.31
C LEU A 99 5.72 -2.12 0.83
N VAL A 100 5.54 -3.36 0.40
CA VAL A 100 5.23 -3.72 -0.98
C VAL A 100 4.02 -4.64 -1.03
N LEU A 101 3.04 -4.33 -1.87
CA LEU A 101 1.88 -5.17 -2.15
C LEU A 101 2.10 -5.94 -3.45
N ASP A 102 1.91 -7.27 -3.44
CA ASP A 102 1.69 -8.05 -4.65
C ASP A 102 0.22 -8.04 -5.02
N THR A 103 -0.14 -7.25 -6.04
CA THR A 103 -1.51 -7.09 -6.51
C THR A 103 -2.14 -8.35 -7.09
N LYS A 104 -1.36 -9.42 -7.36
CA LYS A 104 -1.89 -10.70 -7.83
C LYS A 104 -2.27 -11.65 -6.70
N THR A 105 -1.58 -11.55 -5.57
CA THR A 105 -1.78 -12.45 -4.42
C THR A 105 -2.38 -11.76 -3.20
N ASP A 106 -2.46 -10.43 -3.25
CA ASP A 106 -2.87 -9.54 -2.16
C ASP A 106 -1.92 -9.53 -0.95
N LYS A 107 -0.78 -10.22 -1.05
CA LYS A 107 0.23 -10.29 0.02
C LYS A 107 0.99 -8.98 0.17
N VAL A 108 1.30 -8.62 1.41
CA VAL A 108 2.11 -7.44 1.74
C VAL A 108 3.43 -7.89 2.35
N TYR A 109 4.51 -7.33 1.85
CA TYR A 109 5.89 -7.63 2.23
C TYR A 109 6.52 -6.40 2.85
N THR A 110 7.33 -6.61 3.89
CA THR A 110 8.36 -5.65 4.26
C THR A 110 9.62 -6.02 3.48
N VAL A 111 10.18 -5.07 2.75
CA VAL A 111 11.30 -5.32 1.84
C VAL A 111 12.41 -4.35 2.16
N ASN A 112 13.51 -4.85 2.72
CA ASN A 112 14.73 -4.08 2.79
C ASN A 112 15.54 -4.16 1.48
N PHE A 113 16.24 -3.09 1.14
CA PHE A 113 17.13 -3.02 -0.03
C PHE A 113 18.54 -3.53 0.27
N GLU A 114 18.68 -4.44 1.24
CA GLU A 114 19.93 -5.13 1.59
C GLU A 114 19.89 -6.62 1.19
N GLY A 115 19.09 -6.95 0.16
CA GLY A 115 19.01 -8.27 -0.45
C GLY A 115 17.60 -8.89 -0.45
N GLU A 116 16.67 -8.38 0.35
CA GLU A 116 15.28 -8.86 0.33
C GLU A 116 14.53 -8.44 -0.94
N ASP A 117 14.91 -7.33 -1.56
CA ASP A 117 14.42 -6.92 -2.87
C ASP A 117 14.75 -7.97 -3.95
N GLU A 118 15.95 -8.56 -3.92
CA GLU A 118 16.27 -9.68 -4.81
C GLU A 118 15.44 -10.93 -4.53
N LEU A 119 15.18 -11.24 -3.26
CA LEU A 119 14.34 -12.37 -2.86
C LEU A 119 12.89 -12.15 -3.29
N LEU A 120 12.37 -10.93 -3.15
CA LEU A 120 11.04 -10.56 -3.62
C LEU A 120 10.92 -10.78 -5.13
N LEU A 121 11.92 -10.35 -5.91
CA LEU A 121 11.94 -10.52 -7.37
C LEU A 121 12.04 -11.99 -7.80
N LYS A 122 12.66 -12.84 -6.97
CA LYS A 122 12.71 -14.30 -7.18
C LYS A 122 11.47 -15.04 -6.66
N GLU A 123 10.52 -14.33 -6.04
CA GLU A 123 9.36 -14.89 -5.35
C GLU A 123 9.74 -15.83 -4.19
N GLU A 124 10.89 -15.57 -3.55
CA GLU A 124 11.47 -16.34 -2.44
C GLU A 124 11.32 -15.63 -1.08
N LEU A 125 10.93 -14.35 -1.08
CA LEU A 125 10.68 -13.60 0.15
C LEU A 125 9.35 -14.04 0.80
N GLU A 126 9.37 -14.28 2.11
CA GLU A 126 8.16 -14.60 2.89
C GLU A 126 7.31 -13.34 3.08
N GLU A 127 5.99 -13.46 2.96
CA GLU A 127 5.11 -12.32 3.21
C GLU A 127 5.05 -11.93 4.69
N THR A 128 4.94 -10.63 4.97
CA THR A 128 4.68 -10.13 6.32
C THR A 128 3.19 -10.26 6.67
N TRP A 129 2.32 -9.93 5.70
CA TRP A 129 0.88 -10.13 5.80
C TRP A 129 0.33 -10.91 4.61
N ARG A 130 -0.59 -11.82 4.90
CA ARG A 130 -1.19 -12.71 3.91
C ARG A 130 -2.14 -12.01 2.94
N THR A 131 -2.72 -10.90 3.37
CA THR A 131 -3.68 -10.08 2.61
C THR A 131 -3.49 -8.61 2.97
N PHE A 132 -3.95 -7.71 2.11
CA PHE A 132 -4.00 -6.29 2.41
C PHE A 132 -4.96 -6.00 3.57
N PHE A 133 -6.02 -6.81 3.72
CA PHE A 133 -6.93 -6.76 4.87
C PHE A 133 -6.19 -7.03 6.19
N ASP A 134 -5.38 -8.10 6.25
CA ASP A 134 -4.59 -8.44 7.44
C ASP A 134 -3.59 -7.32 7.77
N PHE A 135 -2.98 -6.72 6.74
CA PHE A 135 -2.14 -5.54 6.90
C PHE A 135 -2.92 -4.36 7.52
N LEU A 136 -4.08 -3.98 6.98
CA LEU A 136 -4.88 -2.87 7.52
C LEU A 136 -5.28 -3.11 8.98
N ARG A 137 -5.68 -4.34 9.30
CA ARG A 137 -6.05 -4.74 10.66
C ARG A 137 -4.91 -4.50 11.64
N ASP A 138 -3.72 -4.97 11.30
CA ASP A 138 -2.55 -4.85 12.15
C ASP A 138 -2.00 -3.41 12.15
N TYR A 139 -2.00 -2.72 11.00
CA TYR A 139 -1.52 -1.33 10.85
C TYR A 139 -2.35 -0.33 11.63
N PHE A 140 -3.68 -0.42 11.59
CA PHE A 140 -4.55 0.47 12.37
C PHE A 140 -4.97 -0.13 13.72
N ASN A 141 -4.44 -1.30 14.08
CA ASN A 141 -4.73 -2.02 15.34
C ASN A 141 -6.24 -2.17 15.62
N CYS A 142 -7.00 -2.65 14.63
CA CYS A 142 -8.46 -2.60 14.60
C CYS A 142 -9.16 -3.98 14.54
#